data_AF-A0A672J7D3-F1
#
_entry.id   AF-A0A672J7D3-F1
#
_cell.length_a   1.000
_cell.length_b   1.000
_cell.length_c   1.000
_cell.angle_alpha   90.00
_cell.angle_beta   90.00
_cell.angle_gamma   90.00
#
_symmetry.space_group_name_H-M   'P 1'
#
loop_
_entity.id
_entity.type
_entity.pdbx_description
1 polymer ?
#
loop_
_entity_poly.entity_id
_entity_poly.type
_entity_poly.pdbx_seq_one_letter_code
_entity_poly.pdbx_strand_id
1 'polypeptide(L)'
;MRSVQLLLSQGARPDLVSSKGVAAIHLAVGKETEKNIRCLKIMLQHGADPNIRSAEGLTPLHVAALWGCYQNLKLLLLNGGNPNIHDNVTISIIFTRYHLVLFAYEESFHNEKLNIILVFSYLGYSPELCLALRTFKLPNCQSDEQSLCLQFDQPDQNRKWREGIIKSSFNYLLLDPRVTKNLPFRSHTMTPQECFQTFISAIFYVGKGKRSRPYSHLYEALELGTSRLCPKVQHILQVWSTGQGVISLHCFQNVIPVEAYTREACMVEAIGLKMLTNQKRGDFYGVVSNWQSKRKRELGIHLLYRAMQIFLAEGERQLRPADIRQR
;
A
#
# COMPACT_ATOMS: atom_id res chain seq x y z
N MET A 1 -30.43 -0.62 19.56
CA MET A 1 -30.13 0.69 18.93
C MET A 1 -30.94 1.80 19.57
N ARG A 2 -32.29 1.75 19.53
CA ARG A 2 -33.14 2.71 20.26
C ARG A 2 -32.80 2.80 21.76
N SER A 3 -32.50 1.67 22.41
CA SER A 3 -32.10 1.62 23.82
C SER A 3 -30.77 2.34 24.11
N VAL A 4 -29.72 2.13 23.31
CA VAL A 4 -28.42 2.79 23.49
C VAL A 4 -28.55 4.30 23.31
N GLN A 5 -29.25 4.74 22.26
CA GLN A 5 -29.47 6.16 21.99
C GLN A 5 -30.27 6.83 23.10
N LEU A 6 -31.31 6.16 23.62
CA LEU A 6 -32.08 6.64 24.76
C LEU A 6 -31.21 6.79 26.01
N LEU A 7 -30.42 5.76 26.35
CA LEU A 7 -29.54 5.82 27.52
C LEU A 7 -28.52 6.96 27.42
N LEU A 8 -27.87 7.13 26.26
CA LEU A 8 -26.93 8.23 26.05
C LEU A 8 -27.61 9.61 26.13
N SER A 9 -28.84 9.74 25.61
CA SER A 9 -29.61 10.99 25.74
C SER A 9 -30.03 11.32 27.18
N GLN A 10 -30.08 10.30 28.05
CA GLN A 10 -30.35 10.44 29.49
C GLN A 10 -29.05 10.60 30.31
N GLY A 11 -27.92 10.85 29.66
CA GLY A 11 -26.64 11.11 30.32
C GLY A 11 -25.81 9.86 30.65
N ALA A 12 -26.17 8.68 30.12
CA ALA A 12 -25.30 7.51 30.26
C ALA A 12 -23.95 7.78 29.59
N ARG A 13 -22.88 7.41 30.30
CA ARG A 13 -21.50 7.67 29.89
C ARG A 13 -20.84 6.41 29.32
N PRO A 14 -20.50 6.36 28.02
CA PRO A 14 -19.94 5.17 27.38
C PRO A 14 -18.44 4.95 27.67
N ASP A 15 -17.80 5.93 28.29
CA ASP A 15 -16.39 5.97 28.70
C ASP A 15 -16.16 5.51 30.15
N LEU A 16 -17.22 5.22 30.92
CA LEU A 16 -17.07 4.67 32.27
C LEU A 16 -16.46 3.26 32.22
N VAL A 17 -15.29 3.12 32.84
CA VAL A 17 -14.59 1.84 32.97
C VAL A 17 -15.25 1.03 34.08
N SER A 18 -15.76 -0.16 33.73
CA SER A 18 -16.38 -1.07 34.69
C SER A 18 -15.34 -1.70 35.63
N SER A 19 -15.81 -2.41 36.66
CA SER A 19 -14.94 -3.20 37.56
C SER A 19 -14.12 -4.28 36.86
N LYS A 20 -14.50 -4.67 35.64
CA LYS A 20 -13.73 -5.57 34.77
C LYS A 20 -12.64 -4.85 33.97
N GLY A 21 -12.42 -3.56 34.22
CA GLY A 21 -11.37 -2.78 33.57
C GLY A 21 -11.71 -2.35 32.14
N VAL A 22 -12.96 -2.47 31.69
CA VAL A 22 -13.37 -2.14 30.31
C VAL A 22 -14.56 -1.19 30.30
N ALA A 23 -14.51 -0.19 29.41
CA ALA A 23 -15.64 0.70 29.11
C ALA A 23 -16.50 0.21 27.95
N ALA A 24 -17.73 0.72 27.83
CA ALA A 24 -18.69 0.28 26.81
C ALA A 24 -18.17 0.51 25.38
N ILE A 25 -17.44 1.60 25.14
CA ILE A 25 -16.83 1.88 23.84
C ILE A 25 -15.79 0.82 23.42
N HIS A 26 -15.06 0.21 24.36
CA HIS A 26 -14.13 -0.90 24.04
C HIS A 26 -14.86 -2.14 23.51
N LEU A 27 -16.05 -2.43 24.05
CA LEU A 27 -16.85 -3.58 23.60
C LEU A 27 -17.50 -3.30 22.24
N ALA A 28 -17.89 -2.06 21.98
CA ALA A 28 -18.53 -1.67 20.73
C ALA A 28 -17.60 -1.84 19.52
N VAL A 29 -16.30 -1.58 19.70
CA VAL A 29 -15.30 -1.56 18.62
C VAL A 29 -14.79 -2.94 18.21
N GLY A 30 -14.87 -3.95 19.08
CA GLY A 30 -14.30 -5.28 18.86
C GLY A 30 -15.02 -6.16 17.83
N LYS A 31 -16.13 -5.68 17.23
CA LYS A 31 -16.82 -6.36 16.13
C LYS A 31 -17.30 -5.35 15.08
N GLU A 32 -17.12 -5.70 13.81
CA GLU A 32 -17.51 -4.85 12.68
C GLU A 32 -18.80 -5.37 12.00
N THR A 33 -19.90 -5.38 12.75
CA THR A 33 -21.24 -5.56 12.17
C THR A 33 -21.91 -4.20 11.94
N GLU A 34 -22.87 -4.10 11.01
CA GLU A 34 -23.59 -2.84 10.78
C GLU A 34 -24.20 -2.25 12.08
N LYS A 35 -24.71 -3.13 12.94
CA LYS A 35 -25.25 -2.77 14.25
C LYS A 35 -24.18 -2.16 15.16
N ASN A 36 -23.00 -2.77 15.23
CA ASN A 36 -21.87 -2.28 16.04
C ASN A 36 -21.30 -0.96 15.51
N ILE A 37 -21.10 -0.85 14.19
CA ILE A 37 -20.62 0.38 13.55
C ILE A 37 -21.57 1.53 13.86
N ARG A 38 -22.89 1.29 13.73
CA ARG A 38 -23.90 2.31 14.04
C ARG A 38 -23.93 2.63 15.54
N CYS A 39 -23.70 1.64 16.41
CA CYS A 39 -23.59 1.84 17.86
C CYS A 39 -22.40 2.74 18.21
N LEU A 40 -21.23 2.44 17.66
CA LEU A 40 -20.01 3.22 17.84
C LEU A 40 -20.18 4.66 17.34
N LYS A 41 -20.78 4.86 16.17
CA LYS A 41 -21.10 6.21 15.65
C LYS A 41 -21.94 7.02 16.64
N ILE A 42 -22.99 6.42 17.20
CA ILE A 42 -23.86 7.11 18.16
C ILE A 42 -23.09 7.42 19.45
N MET A 43 -22.28 6.49 19.97
CA MET A 43 -21.46 6.73 21.16
C MET A 43 -20.51 7.93 20.94
N LEU A 44 -19.78 7.95 19.82
CA LEU A 44 -18.85 9.03 19.49
C LEU A 44 -19.58 10.38 19.30
N GLN A 45 -20.74 10.38 18.64
CA GLN A 45 -21.59 11.58 18.50
C GLN A 45 -22.06 12.13 19.85
N HIS A 46 -22.24 11.27 20.84
CA HIS A 46 -22.59 11.65 22.22
C HIS A 46 -21.37 11.86 23.12
N GLY A 47 -20.18 12.12 22.53
CA GLY A 47 -18.99 12.53 23.27
C GLY A 47 -18.22 11.39 23.94
N ALA A 48 -18.38 10.15 23.49
CA ALA A 48 -17.53 9.06 23.95
C ALA A 48 -16.06 9.36 23.65
N ASP A 49 -15.20 9.28 24.67
CA ASP A 49 -13.76 9.48 24.51
C ASP A 49 -13.12 8.30 23.74
N PRO A 50 -12.58 8.52 22.52
CA PRO A 50 -11.91 7.46 21.75
C PRO A 50 -10.53 7.09 22.31
N ASN A 51 -10.03 7.81 23.31
CA ASN A 51 -8.73 7.63 23.94
C ASN A 51 -8.81 7.05 25.36
N ILE A 52 -10.02 6.75 25.84
CA ILE A 52 -10.22 6.18 27.18
C ILE A 52 -9.39 4.91 27.33
N ARG A 53 -8.73 4.75 28.49
CA ARG A 53 -7.89 3.58 28.77
C ARG A 53 -8.66 2.53 29.55
N SER A 54 -8.52 1.27 29.15
CA SER A 54 -8.88 0.11 29.95
C SER A 54 -7.91 -0.03 31.15
N ALA A 55 -8.19 -0.97 32.07
CA ALA A 55 -7.26 -1.30 33.15
C ALA A 55 -5.90 -1.81 32.64
N GLU A 56 -5.86 -2.40 31.44
CA GLU A 56 -4.65 -2.85 30.75
C GLU A 56 -3.97 -1.72 29.93
N GLY A 57 -4.52 -0.50 29.99
CA GLY A 57 -4.01 0.64 29.22
C GLY A 57 -4.44 0.65 27.75
N LEU A 58 -5.27 -0.29 27.32
CA LEU A 58 -5.76 -0.36 25.95
C LEU A 58 -6.73 0.79 25.68
N THR A 59 -6.68 1.37 24.49
CA THR A 59 -7.66 2.34 24.01
C THR A 59 -8.67 1.61 23.13
N PRO A 60 -9.84 2.20 22.82
CA PRO A 60 -10.71 1.70 21.77
C PRO A 60 -9.97 1.46 20.45
N LEU A 61 -8.95 2.27 20.15
CA LEU A 61 -8.09 2.13 18.97
C LEU A 61 -7.24 0.85 19.03
N HIS A 62 -6.65 0.53 20.19
CA HIS A 62 -5.94 -0.73 20.41
C HIS A 62 -6.85 -1.93 20.19
N VAL A 63 -8.07 -1.89 20.75
CA VAL A 63 -9.04 -2.98 20.59
C VAL A 63 -9.47 -3.11 19.13
N ALA A 64 -9.85 -2.02 18.46
CA ALA A 64 -10.25 -2.07 17.05
C ALA A 64 -9.12 -2.63 16.15
N ALA A 65 -7.87 -2.29 16.45
CA ALA A 65 -6.70 -2.80 15.73
C ALA A 65 -6.48 -4.30 16.01
N LEU A 66 -6.49 -4.72 17.27
CA LEU A 66 -6.29 -6.11 17.69
C LEU A 66 -7.32 -7.05 17.06
N TRP A 67 -8.56 -6.60 16.94
CA TRP A 67 -9.67 -7.36 16.35
C TRP A 67 -9.88 -7.11 14.86
N GLY A 68 -9.07 -6.27 14.22
CA GLY A 68 -9.15 -6.02 12.78
C GLY A 68 -10.36 -5.26 12.26
N CYS A 69 -11.00 -4.50 13.13
CA CYS A 69 -12.20 -3.77 12.80
C CYS A 69 -11.84 -2.44 12.13
N TYR A 70 -11.44 -2.49 10.86
CA TYR A 70 -11.00 -1.34 10.06
C TYR A 70 -11.98 -0.16 10.05
N GLN A 71 -13.28 -0.40 9.84
CA GLN A 71 -14.24 0.71 9.82
C GLN A 71 -14.40 1.36 11.18
N ASN A 72 -14.35 0.56 12.26
CA ASN A 72 -14.40 1.08 13.62
C ASN A 72 -13.13 1.87 13.94
N LEU A 73 -11.97 1.37 13.54
CA LEU A 73 -10.68 2.02 13.69
C LEU A 73 -10.63 3.37 12.93
N LYS A 74 -11.13 3.41 11.69
CA LYS A 74 -11.28 4.66 10.94
C LYS A 74 -12.23 5.64 11.63
N LEU A 75 -13.35 5.17 12.18
CA LEU A 75 -14.29 6.01 12.92
C LEU A 75 -13.66 6.62 14.17
N LEU A 76 -12.90 5.85 14.93
CA LEU A 76 -12.20 6.33 16.13
C LEU A 76 -11.19 7.44 15.78
N LEU A 77 -10.36 7.22 14.76
CA LEU A 77 -9.41 8.24 14.29
C LEU A 77 -10.09 9.53 13.85
N LEU A 78 -11.18 9.43 13.08
CA LEU A 78 -11.95 10.59 12.63
C LEU A 78 -12.58 11.38 13.79
N ASN A 79 -12.74 10.75 14.95
CA ASN A 79 -13.32 11.37 16.15
C ASN A 79 -12.26 11.71 17.21
N GLY A 80 -10.97 11.81 16.84
CA GLY A 80 -9.90 12.26 17.74
C GLY A 80 -9.16 11.15 18.48
N GLY A 81 -9.31 9.89 18.05
CA GLY A 81 -8.50 8.79 18.54
C GLY A 81 -7.01 8.99 18.23
N ASN A 82 -6.16 8.90 19.25
CA ASN A 82 -4.72 9.10 19.16
C ASN A 82 -4.01 7.73 19.09
N PRO A 83 -3.38 7.39 17.95
CA PRO A 83 -2.70 6.12 17.78
C PRO A 83 -1.35 6.03 18.52
N ASN A 84 -0.84 7.13 19.05
CA ASN A 84 0.46 7.19 19.73
C ASN A 84 0.34 6.94 21.24
N ILE A 85 -0.86 6.67 21.76
CA ILE A 85 -1.05 6.31 23.16
C ILE A 85 -0.55 4.89 23.34
N HIS A 86 0.41 4.66 24.25
CA HIS A 86 0.94 3.34 24.55
C HIS A 86 0.08 2.63 25.60
N ASP A 87 -0.24 1.35 25.42
CA ASP A 87 -0.84 0.54 26.47
C ASP A 87 0.20 0.13 27.54
N ASN A 88 -0.21 -0.67 28.53
CA ASN A 88 0.70 -1.10 29.59
C ASN A 88 1.66 -2.23 29.16
N VAL A 89 1.51 -2.75 27.93
CA VAL A 89 2.26 -3.91 27.38
C VAL A 89 3.17 -3.49 26.22
N THR A 90 3.15 -2.22 25.81
CA THR A 90 3.92 -1.65 24.70
C THR A 90 3.43 -2.09 23.30
N ILE A 91 2.12 -2.17 23.09
CA ILE A 91 1.56 -2.15 21.73
C ILE A 91 1.69 -0.72 21.19
N SER A 92 2.51 -0.53 20.16
CA SER A 92 2.52 0.70 19.36
C SER A 92 1.69 0.49 18.10
N ILE A 93 0.60 1.24 17.94
CA ILE A 93 -0.17 1.26 16.69
C ILE A 93 0.51 2.23 15.71
N ILE A 94 1.39 1.73 14.86
CA ILE A 94 1.99 2.58 13.82
C ILE A 94 1.06 2.59 12.60
N PHE A 95 0.43 3.75 12.38
CA PHE A 95 -0.23 4.06 11.12
C PHE A 95 0.82 4.53 10.10
N THR A 96 1.09 3.69 9.10
CA THR A 96 1.63 4.23 7.84
C THR A 96 0.49 4.37 6.85
N ARG A 97 0.65 5.24 5.84
CA ARG A 97 -0.33 5.51 4.77
C ARG A 97 -0.90 4.25 4.10
N TYR A 98 -0.22 3.11 4.23
CA TYR A 98 -0.57 1.84 3.58
C TYR A 98 -0.57 0.62 4.52
N HIS A 99 -0.19 0.76 5.79
CA HIS A 99 -0.08 -0.38 6.74
C HIS A 99 -0.60 0.02 8.12
N LEU A 100 -1.52 -0.79 8.65
CA LEU A 100 -1.68 -0.93 10.10
C LEU A 100 -0.61 -1.94 10.54
N VAL A 101 0.44 -1.48 11.22
CA VAL A 101 1.42 -2.37 11.84
C VAL A 101 1.20 -2.34 13.34
N LEU A 102 0.73 -3.46 13.89
CA LEU A 102 0.76 -3.72 15.32
C LEU A 102 2.15 -4.27 15.64
N PHE A 103 2.99 -3.48 16.31
CA PHE A 103 4.17 -4.03 16.97
C PHE A 103 3.75 -4.40 18.40
N ALA A 104 3.79 -5.68 18.74
CA ALA A 104 3.96 -6.10 20.11
C ALA A 104 5.47 -6.28 20.34
N TYR A 105 6.07 -5.49 21.21
CA TYR A 105 7.39 -5.80 21.77
C TYR A 105 7.15 -6.69 22.99
N GLU A 106 7.71 -7.90 23.01
CA GLU A 106 7.86 -8.64 24.26
C GLU A 106 9.34 -8.95 24.49
N GLU A 107 9.91 -8.32 25.54
CA GLU A 107 10.75 -9.08 26.45
C GLU A 107 9.84 -9.60 27.56
N SER A 108 9.83 -10.92 27.72
CA SER A 108 9.30 -11.70 28.84
C SER A 108 7.78 -11.72 29.06
N PHE A 109 7.10 -12.77 28.57
CA PHE A 109 6.27 -13.66 29.40
C PHE A 109 6.06 -15.04 28.75
N HIS A 110 6.38 -16.10 29.49
CA HIS A 110 5.99 -17.48 29.18
C HIS A 110 4.50 -17.67 29.52
N ASN A 111 3.62 -17.78 28.51
CA ASN A 111 2.45 -18.68 28.53
C ASN A 111 1.66 -18.66 27.20
N GLU A 112 1.06 -19.80 26.88
CA GLU A 112 0.52 -20.25 25.57
C GLU A 112 -0.66 -19.47 24.94
N LYS A 113 -0.72 -18.12 24.98
CA LYS A 113 -1.88 -17.39 24.43
C LYS A 113 -1.66 -16.13 23.59
N LEU A 114 -0.45 -15.83 23.13
CA LEU A 114 -0.20 -14.67 22.25
C LEU A 114 0.46 -15.08 20.92
N ASN A 115 -0.36 -15.58 19.99
CA ASN A 115 0.01 -15.72 18.58
C ASN A 115 -1.06 -15.07 17.69
N ILE A 116 -1.33 -13.78 17.92
CA ILE A 116 -2.19 -12.98 17.04
C ILE A 116 -1.36 -11.83 16.46
N ILE A 117 -0.46 -12.16 15.53
CA ILE A 117 -0.02 -11.21 14.51
C ILE A 117 -1.10 -11.25 13.42
N LEU A 118 -2.16 -10.46 13.58
CA LEU A 118 -3.14 -10.26 12.50
C LEU A 118 -2.55 -9.26 11.49
N VAL A 119 -2.03 -9.80 10.40
CA VAL A 119 -1.41 -9.06 9.30
C VAL A 119 -2.49 -8.34 8.48
N PHE A 120 -2.83 -7.11 8.86
CA PHE A 120 -3.68 -6.20 8.05
C PHE A 120 -2.92 -5.56 6.87
N SER A 121 -1.63 -5.89 6.68
CA SER A 121 -0.73 -5.25 5.71
C SER A 121 -1.07 -5.50 4.24
N TYR A 122 -2.08 -6.32 3.93
CA TYR A 122 -2.36 -6.73 2.55
C TYR A 122 -3.79 -6.47 2.04
N LEU A 123 -4.64 -5.75 2.80
CA LEU A 123 -6.06 -5.54 2.48
C LEU A 123 -6.39 -4.74 1.20
N GLY A 124 -5.39 -4.35 0.41
CA GLY A 124 -5.58 -3.73 -0.91
C GLY A 124 -4.89 -4.44 -2.09
N TYR A 125 -4.00 -5.39 -1.81
CA TYR A 125 -3.29 -6.15 -2.84
C TYR A 125 -4.16 -7.27 -3.42
N SER A 126 -3.74 -7.85 -4.54
CA SER A 126 -4.41 -9.06 -5.03
C SER A 126 -4.18 -10.25 -4.11
N PRO A 127 -5.11 -11.24 -4.08
CA PRO A 127 -4.95 -12.43 -3.27
C PRO A 127 -3.61 -13.15 -3.49
N GLU A 128 -3.15 -13.19 -4.75
CA GLU A 128 -1.89 -13.82 -5.13
C GLU A 128 -0.68 -13.02 -4.60
N LEU A 129 -0.71 -11.69 -4.68
CA LEU A 129 0.36 -10.86 -4.14
C LEU A 129 0.38 -10.92 -2.61
N CYS A 130 -0.77 -10.95 -1.94
CA CYS A 130 -0.86 -11.18 -0.48
C CYS A 130 -0.15 -12.48 -0.08
N LEU A 131 -0.41 -13.57 -0.83
CA LEU A 131 0.20 -14.87 -0.57
C LEU A 131 1.71 -14.81 -0.80
N ALA A 132 2.14 -14.20 -1.90
CA ALA A 132 3.56 -14.04 -2.22
C ALA A 132 4.29 -13.21 -1.16
N LEU A 133 3.72 -12.11 -0.69
CA LEU A 133 4.30 -11.27 0.36
C LEU A 133 4.39 -11.99 1.71
N ARG A 134 3.40 -12.84 2.06
CA ARG A 134 3.38 -13.59 3.33
C ARG A 134 4.29 -14.82 3.33
N THR A 135 4.42 -15.50 2.21
CA THR A 135 5.07 -16.82 2.15
C THR A 135 6.34 -16.84 1.32
N PHE A 136 6.61 -15.75 0.60
CA PHE A 136 7.67 -15.65 -0.41
C PHE A 136 7.60 -16.73 -1.50
N LYS A 137 6.44 -17.38 -1.68
CA LYS A 137 6.17 -18.29 -2.80
C LYS A 137 5.79 -17.47 -4.03
N LEU A 138 6.77 -17.22 -4.88
CA LEU A 138 6.61 -16.45 -6.11
C LEU A 138 6.07 -17.34 -7.25
N PRO A 139 5.18 -16.82 -8.12
CA PRO A 139 4.72 -17.54 -9.29
C PRO A 139 5.86 -17.70 -10.31
N ASN A 140 5.97 -18.89 -10.92
CA ASN A 140 6.89 -19.17 -12.00
C ASN A 140 6.24 -18.80 -13.34
N CYS A 141 6.47 -17.57 -13.79
CA CYS A 141 5.85 -17.01 -15.01
C CYS A 141 6.87 -16.78 -16.14
N GLN A 142 7.99 -17.50 -16.15
CA GLN A 142 9.04 -17.36 -17.16
C GLN A 142 8.50 -17.66 -18.57
N SER A 143 7.73 -18.73 -18.74
CA SER A 143 7.09 -19.09 -20.02
C SER A 143 6.00 -18.08 -20.44
N ASP A 144 5.27 -17.54 -19.47
CA ASP A 144 4.26 -16.51 -19.69
C ASP A 144 4.90 -15.20 -20.16
N GLU A 145 5.98 -14.78 -19.50
CA GLU A 145 6.76 -13.62 -19.92
C GLU A 145 7.35 -13.83 -21.31
N GLN A 146 7.90 -15.02 -21.60
CA GLN A 146 8.41 -15.35 -22.93
C GLN A 146 7.31 -15.27 -24.00
N SER A 147 6.11 -15.78 -23.71
CA SER A 147 4.96 -15.70 -24.62
C SER A 147 4.56 -14.25 -24.93
N LEU A 148 4.61 -13.38 -23.92
CA LEU A 148 4.40 -11.93 -24.08
C LEU A 148 5.49 -11.31 -24.97
N CYS A 149 6.77 -11.62 -24.72
CA CYS A 149 7.90 -11.03 -25.45
C CYS A 149 7.93 -11.47 -26.91
N LEU A 150 7.79 -12.78 -27.18
CA LEU A 150 7.89 -13.36 -28.52
C LEU A 150 6.93 -12.71 -29.52
N GLN A 151 5.70 -12.39 -29.08
CA GLN A 151 4.73 -11.73 -29.94
C GLN A 151 5.15 -10.32 -30.37
N PHE A 152 5.90 -9.62 -29.52
CA PHE A 152 6.29 -8.22 -29.73
C PHE A 152 7.72 -8.06 -30.23
N ASP A 153 8.50 -9.12 -30.24
CA ASP A 153 9.79 -9.17 -30.94
C ASP A 153 9.62 -9.20 -32.46
N GLN A 154 8.58 -9.86 -32.96
CA GLN A 154 8.18 -9.84 -34.36
C GLN A 154 6.72 -9.41 -34.47
N PRO A 155 6.41 -8.13 -34.22
CA PRO A 155 5.03 -7.66 -34.23
C PRO A 155 4.47 -7.76 -35.65
N ASP A 156 3.24 -8.26 -35.77
CA ASP A 156 2.51 -8.31 -37.04
C ASP A 156 2.46 -6.90 -37.66
N GLN A 157 3.11 -6.74 -38.81
CA GLN A 157 3.24 -5.45 -39.51
C GLN A 157 1.93 -5.02 -40.19
N ASN A 158 1.01 -5.96 -40.43
CA ASN A 158 -0.31 -5.66 -40.98
C ASN A 158 -1.28 -5.16 -39.91
N ARG A 159 -0.93 -5.32 -38.63
CA ARG A 159 -1.72 -4.85 -37.51
C ARG A 159 -1.30 -3.44 -37.08
N LYS A 160 -2.27 -2.55 -36.93
CA LYS A 160 -2.04 -1.21 -36.38
C LYS A 160 -1.85 -1.28 -34.86
N TRP A 161 -0.59 -1.22 -34.41
CA TRP A 161 -0.24 -1.16 -32.99
C TRP A 161 -0.33 0.27 -32.44
N ARG A 162 -0.87 0.42 -31.23
CA ARG A 162 -0.95 1.71 -30.54
C ARG A 162 0.45 2.29 -30.36
N GLU A 163 0.65 3.53 -30.84
CA GLU A 163 1.94 4.24 -30.83
C GLU A 163 3.07 3.55 -31.63
N GLY A 164 2.73 2.62 -32.52
CA GLY A 164 3.67 1.98 -33.45
C GLY A 164 4.50 0.84 -32.86
N ILE A 165 5.51 0.41 -33.62
CA ILE A 165 6.36 -0.75 -33.33
C ILE A 165 7.81 -0.38 -32.98
N ILE A 166 8.11 0.92 -32.84
CA ILE A 166 9.44 1.38 -32.48
C ILE A 166 9.71 1.04 -31.01
N LYS A 167 10.79 0.29 -30.76
CA LYS A 167 11.26 -0.16 -29.44
C LYS A 167 11.81 0.98 -28.56
N SER A 168 11.01 2.02 -28.32
CA SER A 168 11.40 3.27 -27.63
C SER A 168 10.82 3.41 -26.21
N SER A 169 10.06 2.41 -25.76
CA SER A 169 9.35 2.42 -24.49
C SER A 169 10.09 1.59 -23.42
N PHE A 170 9.71 1.84 -22.17
CA PHE A 170 10.18 1.11 -21.00
C PHE A 170 9.08 1.18 -19.92
N ASN A 171 9.19 0.36 -18.87
CA ASN A 171 8.36 0.50 -17.69
C ASN A 171 9.14 1.24 -16.60
N TYR A 172 8.45 1.99 -15.76
CA TYR A 172 9.08 2.56 -14.58
C TYR A 172 8.15 2.51 -13.38
N LEU A 173 8.79 2.47 -12.22
CA LEU A 173 8.14 2.52 -10.91
C LEU A 173 8.59 3.80 -10.20
N LEU A 174 7.67 4.46 -9.52
CA LEU A 174 8.04 5.51 -8.56
C LEU A 174 7.94 4.94 -7.14
N LEU A 175 9.04 5.07 -6.39
CA LEU A 175 9.16 4.56 -5.04
C LEU A 175 9.36 5.69 -4.02
N ASP A 176 8.78 5.51 -2.84
CA ASP A 176 8.91 6.43 -1.70
C ASP A 176 10.18 6.08 -0.88
N PRO A 177 11.21 6.95 -0.87
CA PRO A 177 12.45 6.73 -0.12
C PRO A 177 12.25 6.64 1.40
N ARG A 178 11.16 7.20 1.94
CA ARG A 178 10.82 7.10 3.37
C ARG A 178 10.48 5.67 3.77
N VAL A 179 10.05 4.86 2.80
CA VAL A 179 9.71 3.45 2.96
C VAL A 179 10.91 2.56 2.62
N THR A 180 11.57 2.79 1.48
CA THR A 180 12.74 1.97 1.09
C THR A 180 13.86 2.07 2.11
N LYS A 181 14.11 3.29 2.64
CA LYS A 181 15.22 3.61 3.56
C LYS A 181 16.55 3.08 3.01
N ASN A 182 16.85 3.41 1.76
CA ASN A 182 17.99 2.89 1.00
C ASN A 182 18.04 1.35 1.03
N LEU A 183 16.95 0.73 0.53
CA LEU A 183 16.79 -0.73 0.55
C LEU A 183 17.99 -1.48 -0.07
N PRO A 184 18.56 -1.07 -1.22
CA PRO A 184 19.73 -1.75 -1.79
C PRO A 184 20.95 -1.76 -0.87
N PHE A 185 21.16 -0.72 -0.06
CA PHE A 185 22.25 -0.69 0.91
C PHE A 185 22.04 -1.72 2.03
N ARG A 186 20.83 -1.77 2.59
CA ARG A 186 20.50 -2.64 3.74
C ARG A 186 20.04 -4.06 3.37
N SER A 187 19.91 -4.39 2.09
CA SER A 187 19.39 -5.70 1.67
C SER A 187 20.26 -6.88 2.11
N HIS A 188 21.57 -6.65 2.32
CA HIS A 188 22.52 -7.68 2.76
C HIS A 188 22.22 -8.23 4.15
N THR A 189 21.50 -7.48 4.99
CA THR A 189 21.11 -7.89 6.35
C THR A 189 19.63 -8.25 6.45
N MET A 190 18.95 -8.42 5.31
CA MET A 190 17.51 -8.70 5.24
C MET A 190 17.27 -10.00 4.48
N THR A 191 16.17 -10.68 4.80
CA THR A 191 15.70 -11.79 3.99
C THR A 191 15.19 -11.30 2.63
N PRO A 192 15.21 -12.16 1.59
CA PRO A 192 14.59 -11.83 0.30
C PRO A 192 13.12 -11.46 0.42
N GLN A 193 12.40 -12.06 1.38
CA GLN A 193 11.01 -11.75 1.67
C GLN A 193 10.82 -10.34 2.20
N GLU A 194 11.60 -9.92 3.20
CA GLU A 194 11.53 -8.57 3.76
C GLU A 194 11.94 -7.50 2.74
N CYS A 195 12.90 -7.83 1.87
CA CYS A 195 13.27 -6.98 0.74
C CYS A 195 12.07 -6.79 -0.20
N PHE A 196 11.39 -7.88 -0.56
CA PHE A 196 10.24 -7.82 -1.46
C PHE A 196 9.05 -7.10 -0.84
N GLN A 197 8.77 -7.32 0.44
CA GLN A 197 7.76 -6.58 1.18
C GLN A 197 8.07 -5.09 1.20
N THR A 198 9.30 -4.69 1.55
CA THR A 198 9.71 -3.28 1.55
C THR A 198 9.56 -2.67 0.15
N PHE A 199 10.06 -3.36 -0.88
CA PHE A 199 10.03 -2.90 -2.25
C PHE A 199 8.60 -2.66 -2.73
N ILE A 200 7.70 -3.63 -2.54
CA ILE A 200 6.29 -3.50 -2.92
C ILE A 200 5.62 -2.35 -2.17
N SER A 201 5.84 -2.24 -0.85
CA SER A 201 5.25 -1.19 -0.02
C SER A 201 5.75 0.21 -0.34
N ALA A 202 6.91 0.34 -0.97
CA ALA A 202 7.45 1.62 -1.39
C ALA A 202 6.90 2.10 -2.73
N ILE A 203 6.37 1.20 -3.58
CA ILE A 203 5.84 1.57 -4.89
C ILE A 203 4.52 2.33 -4.71
N PHE A 204 4.48 3.58 -5.15
CA PHE A 204 3.26 4.37 -5.16
C PHE A 204 2.73 4.64 -6.58
N TYR A 205 3.50 4.30 -7.62
CA TYR A 205 3.07 4.46 -9.01
C TYR A 205 3.80 3.48 -9.94
N VAL A 206 3.05 2.97 -10.93
CA VAL A 206 3.57 2.12 -12.02
C VAL A 206 3.22 2.78 -13.34
N GLY A 207 4.15 2.86 -14.29
CA GLY A 207 3.86 3.46 -15.59
C GLY A 207 4.72 2.98 -16.74
N LYS A 208 4.31 3.38 -17.94
CA LYS A 208 5.07 3.27 -19.18
C LYS A 208 5.74 4.59 -19.55
N GLY A 209 7.06 4.56 -19.77
CA GLY A 209 7.88 5.69 -20.18
C GLY A 209 8.19 5.70 -21.67
N LYS A 210 8.72 6.82 -22.16
CA LYS A 210 9.35 6.97 -23.48
C LYS A 210 10.74 7.55 -23.30
N ARG A 211 11.73 7.04 -24.04
CA ARG A 211 13.12 7.53 -23.95
C ARG A 211 13.29 9.02 -24.25
N SER A 212 12.42 9.61 -25.06
CA SER A 212 12.42 11.05 -25.35
C SER A 212 12.00 11.92 -24.16
N ARG A 213 11.34 11.36 -23.13
CA ARG A 213 10.81 12.11 -21.97
C ARG A 213 10.77 11.22 -20.71
N PRO A 214 11.91 10.78 -20.19
CA PRO A 214 11.96 9.78 -19.12
C PRO A 214 11.30 10.25 -17.81
N TYR A 215 11.36 11.55 -17.52
CA TYR A 215 10.90 12.15 -16.26
C TYR A 215 9.67 13.06 -16.41
N SER A 216 8.80 12.80 -17.39
CA SER A 216 7.66 13.69 -17.72
C SER A 216 6.80 14.09 -16.51
N HIS A 217 6.59 13.20 -15.54
CA HIS A 217 5.77 13.49 -14.36
C HIS A 217 6.49 14.30 -13.28
N LEU A 218 7.82 14.27 -13.27
CA LEU A 218 8.59 15.11 -12.36
C LEU A 218 8.60 16.55 -12.86
N TYR A 219 8.66 16.76 -14.19
CA TYR A 219 8.45 18.09 -14.78
C TYR A 219 7.05 18.65 -14.49
N GLU A 220 6.01 17.83 -14.67
CA GLU A 220 4.62 18.19 -14.31
C GLU A 220 4.50 18.64 -12.83
N ALA A 221 5.23 17.97 -11.91
CA ALA A 221 5.24 18.33 -10.50
C ALA A 221 5.97 19.65 -10.20
N LEU A 222 6.96 20.03 -11.01
CA LEU A 222 7.66 21.32 -10.90
C LEU A 222 6.82 22.48 -11.46
N GLU A 223 6.05 22.22 -12.52
CA GLU A 223 5.27 23.25 -13.23
C GLU A 223 3.96 23.62 -12.52
N LEU A 224 3.29 22.68 -11.86
CA LEU A 224 1.87 22.86 -11.52
C LEU A 224 1.55 23.73 -10.29
N GLY A 225 2.51 24.07 -9.42
CA GLY A 225 2.19 24.81 -8.19
C GLY A 225 1.03 24.17 -7.39
N THR A 226 0.47 24.86 -6.40
CA THR A 226 -0.52 24.29 -5.46
C THR A 226 -1.96 24.19 -5.99
N SER A 227 -2.19 23.99 -7.29
CA SER A 227 -3.55 23.87 -7.88
C SER A 227 -3.92 22.43 -8.25
N ARG A 228 -5.17 22.03 -7.99
CA ARG A 228 -5.78 20.66 -8.03
C ARG A 228 -4.89 19.54 -8.61
N LEU A 229 -3.95 19.07 -7.80
CA LEU A 229 -2.92 18.11 -8.21
C LEU A 229 -3.48 16.68 -8.30
N CYS A 230 -3.03 15.91 -9.29
CA CYS A 230 -3.36 14.49 -9.34
C CYS A 230 -2.68 13.74 -8.17
N PRO A 231 -3.23 12.60 -7.70
CA PRO A 231 -2.70 11.89 -6.51
C PRO A 231 -1.21 11.55 -6.59
N LYS A 232 -0.71 11.29 -7.80
CA LYS A 232 0.71 11.03 -8.08
C LYS A 232 1.58 12.25 -7.80
N VAL A 233 1.24 13.41 -8.35
CA VAL A 233 2.00 14.65 -8.15
C VAL A 233 1.94 15.09 -6.70
N GLN A 234 0.79 14.94 -6.04
CA GLN A 234 0.67 15.21 -4.61
C GLN A 234 1.61 14.33 -3.78
N HIS A 235 1.76 13.04 -4.12
CA HIS A 235 2.71 12.15 -3.43
C HIS A 235 4.17 12.59 -3.65
N ILE A 236 4.54 12.95 -4.88
CA ILE A 236 5.89 13.44 -5.21
C ILE A 236 6.24 14.67 -4.37
N LEU A 237 5.33 15.66 -4.31
CA LEU A 237 5.53 16.88 -3.51
C LEU A 237 5.66 16.58 -2.01
N GLN A 238 4.92 15.60 -1.49
CA GLN A 238 5.03 15.15 -0.09
C GLN A 238 6.38 14.49 0.23
N VAL A 239 7.02 13.83 -0.73
CA VAL A 239 8.37 13.29 -0.55
C VAL A 239 9.39 14.43 -0.58
N TRP A 240 9.25 15.36 -1.53
CA TRP A 240 10.14 16.52 -1.62
C TRP A 240 10.06 17.45 -0.41
N SER A 241 8.87 17.63 0.19
CA SER A 241 8.71 18.46 1.38
C SER A 241 9.45 17.93 2.61
N THR A 242 9.87 16.66 2.61
CA THR A 242 10.71 16.08 3.68
C THR A 242 12.21 16.14 3.37
N GLY A 243 12.62 16.89 2.35
CA GLY A 243 14.02 17.01 1.93
C GLY A 243 14.59 15.79 1.18
N GLN A 244 13.74 14.79 0.90
CA GLN A 244 14.11 13.58 0.17
C GLN A 244 13.71 13.69 -1.31
N GLY A 245 14.30 12.86 -2.18
CA GLY A 245 13.95 12.80 -3.60
C GLY A 245 13.21 11.52 -3.96
N VAL A 246 12.27 11.60 -4.90
CA VAL A 246 11.53 10.41 -5.36
C VAL A 246 12.47 9.48 -6.14
N ILE A 247 12.32 8.18 -5.96
CA ILE A 247 13.08 7.18 -6.71
C ILE A 247 12.30 6.88 -7.99
N SER A 248 12.96 6.97 -9.14
CA SER A 248 12.40 6.56 -10.44
C SER A 248 13.20 5.38 -10.99
N LEU A 249 12.67 4.18 -10.77
CA LEU A 249 13.29 2.94 -11.25
C LEU A 249 12.83 2.67 -12.68
N HIS A 250 13.76 2.63 -13.63
CA HIS A 250 13.47 2.21 -14.99
C HIS A 250 13.74 0.72 -15.15
N CYS A 251 12.77 -0.04 -15.66
CA CYS A 251 12.89 -1.46 -15.91
C CYS A 251 12.35 -1.81 -17.31
N PHE A 252 12.65 -3.03 -17.78
CA PHE A 252 12.03 -3.58 -18.99
C PHE A 252 12.16 -2.67 -20.22
N GLN A 253 13.40 -2.26 -20.52
CA GLN A 253 13.70 -1.26 -21.54
C GLN A 253 13.68 -1.84 -22.97
N ASN A 254 13.74 -0.95 -23.97
CA ASN A 254 13.86 -1.30 -25.40
C ASN A 254 12.68 -2.12 -25.93
N VAL A 255 11.46 -1.80 -25.49
CA VAL A 255 10.25 -2.49 -25.91
C VAL A 255 9.32 -1.60 -26.71
N ILE A 256 8.43 -2.23 -27.47
CA ILE A 256 7.38 -1.48 -28.17
C ILE A 256 6.33 -0.96 -27.16
N PRO A 257 5.56 0.09 -27.50
CA PRO A 257 4.62 0.70 -26.57
C PRO A 257 3.59 -0.27 -25.97
N VAL A 258 3.01 -1.15 -26.79
CA VAL A 258 1.96 -2.08 -26.35
C VAL A 258 2.48 -3.18 -25.40
N GLU A 259 3.75 -3.57 -25.54
CA GLU A 259 4.41 -4.48 -24.59
C GLU A 259 4.57 -3.79 -23.22
N ALA A 260 5.08 -2.55 -23.23
CA ALA A 260 5.22 -1.77 -22.00
C ALA A 260 3.86 -1.50 -21.33
N TYR A 261 2.81 -1.18 -22.08
CA TYR A 261 1.45 -1.04 -21.53
C TYR A 261 0.95 -2.34 -20.90
N THR A 262 1.21 -3.47 -21.55
CA THR A 262 0.78 -4.78 -21.03
C THR A 262 1.51 -5.13 -19.73
N ARG A 263 2.83 -4.88 -19.66
CA ARG A 263 3.61 -5.05 -18.42
C ARG A 263 3.14 -4.12 -17.29
N GLU A 264 2.87 -2.85 -17.61
CA GLU A 264 2.27 -1.89 -16.67
C GLU A 264 0.94 -2.43 -16.12
N ALA A 265 0.05 -2.89 -17.01
CA ALA A 265 -1.25 -3.42 -16.65
C ALA A 265 -1.15 -4.63 -15.71
N CYS A 266 -0.25 -5.58 -16.00
CA CYS A 266 0.01 -6.73 -15.14
C CYS A 266 0.47 -6.32 -13.74
N MET A 267 1.46 -5.42 -13.63
CA MET A 267 1.97 -4.94 -12.34
C MET A 267 0.91 -4.16 -11.54
N VAL A 268 0.12 -3.32 -12.22
CA VAL A 268 -1.01 -2.59 -11.60
C VAL A 268 -2.10 -3.55 -11.13
N GLU A 269 -2.39 -4.63 -11.87
CA GLU A 269 -3.39 -5.63 -11.47
C GLU A 269 -2.93 -6.47 -10.27
N ALA A 270 -1.63 -6.76 -10.16
CA ALA A 270 -1.04 -7.45 -9.02
C ALA A 270 -1.06 -6.60 -7.75
N ILE A 271 -0.59 -5.35 -7.83
CA ILE A 271 -0.57 -4.42 -6.68
C ILE A 271 -2.00 -3.98 -6.31
N GLY A 272 -2.88 -3.83 -7.30
CA GLY A 272 -4.22 -3.30 -7.10
C GLY A 272 -4.24 -1.77 -7.06
N LEU A 273 -5.22 -1.20 -7.77
CA LEU A 273 -5.33 0.25 -7.97
C LEU A 273 -5.44 1.04 -6.65
N LYS A 274 -6.03 0.43 -5.61
CA LYS A 274 -6.20 1.05 -4.28
C LYS A 274 -4.88 1.34 -3.57
N MET A 275 -3.82 0.62 -3.94
CA MET A 275 -2.48 0.75 -3.34
C MET A 275 -1.58 1.72 -4.13
N LEU A 276 -2.02 2.17 -5.31
CA LEU A 276 -1.26 3.04 -6.19
C LEU A 276 -1.92 4.42 -6.32
N THR A 277 -1.14 5.39 -6.77
CA THR A 277 -1.62 6.71 -7.18
C THR A 277 -2.11 6.73 -8.64
N ASN A 278 -2.01 5.61 -9.35
CA ASN A 278 -2.60 5.40 -10.67
C ASN A 278 -4.12 5.69 -10.62
N GLN A 279 -4.63 6.42 -11.60
CA GLN A 279 -6.05 6.77 -11.66
C GLN A 279 -6.90 5.75 -12.43
N LYS A 280 -6.25 4.93 -13.27
CA LYS A 280 -6.90 3.93 -14.12
C LYS A 280 -6.12 2.63 -14.15
N ARG A 281 -6.82 1.55 -14.50
CA ARG A 281 -6.20 0.27 -14.84
C ARG A 281 -5.41 0.40 -16.14
N GLY A 282 -4.41 -0.48 -16.31
CA GLY A 282 -3.64 -0.55 -17.54
C GLY A 282 -4.38 -1.29 -18.65
N ASP A 283 -3.92 -1.07 -19.88
CA ASP A 283 -4.46 -1.68 -21.08
C ASP A 283 -3.67 -2.95 -21.44
N PHE A 284 -4.36 -4.05 -21.71
CA PHE A 284 -3.73 -5.31 -22.13
C PHE A 284 -3.74 -5.46 -23.65
N TYR A 285 -2.62 -5.88 -24.21
CA TYR A 285 -2.46 -6.16 -25.64
C TYR A 285 -1.96 -7.59 -25.87
N GLY A 286 -2.01 -8.02 -27.13
CA GLY A 286 -1.43 -9.29 -27.53
C GLY A 286 -2.13 -10.51 -26.92
N VAL A 287 -1.39 -11.59 -26.69
CA VAL A 287 -1.90 -12.83 -26.10
C VAL A 287 -2.44 -12.61 -24.69
N VAL A 288 -1.84 -11.67 -23.95
CA VAL A 288 -2.18 -11.38 -22.56
C VAL A 288 -3.58 -10.77 -22.43
N SER A 289 -4.10 -10.07 -23.45
CA SER A 289 -5.46 -9.51 -23.39
C SER A 289 -6.51 -10.57 -23.09
N ASN A 290 -6.30 -11.79 -23.59
CA ASN A 290 -7.23 -12.92 -23.49
C ASN A 290 -7.01 -13.79 -22.24
N TRP A 291 -5.99 -13.49 -21.43
CA TRP A 291 -5.71 -14.28 -20.23
C TRP A 291 -6.70 -13.99 -19.11
N GLN A 292 -6.92 -15.01 -18.28
CA GLN A 292 -7.64 -14.87 -17.02
C GLN A 292 -6.92 -13.90 -16.08
N SER A 293 -7.69 -13.18 -15.26
CA SER A 293 -7.15 -12.18 -14.33
C SER A 293 -6.13 -12.76 -13.34
N LYS A 294 -6.32 -13.99 -12.85
CA LYS A 294 -5.33 -14.65 -11.97
C LYS A 294 -3.94 -14.72 -12.63
N ARG A 295 -3.88 -15.23 -13.87
CA ARG A 295 -2.63 -15.37 -14.63
C ARG A 295 -1.98 -14.01 -14.94
N LYS A 296 -2.79 -12.98 -15.25
CA LYS A 296 -2.31 -11.60 -15.43
C LYS A 296 -1.64 -11.05 -14.16
N ARG A 297 -2.22 -11.33 -12.99
CA ARG A 297 -1.68 -10.94 -11.69
C ARG A 297 -0.42 -11.72 -11.32
N GLU A 298 -0.39 -13.01 -11.58
CA GLU A 298 0.81 -13.84 -11.38
C GLU A 298 1.99 -13.33 -12.23
N LEU A 299 1.74 -13.01 -13.51
CA LEU A 299 2.75 -12.36 -14.35
C LEU A 299 3.18 -11.00 -13.78
N GLY A 300 2.23 -10.21 -13.26
CA GLY A 300 2.52 -8.95 -12.57
C GLY A 300 3.45 -9.11 -11.37
N ILE A 301 3.23 -10.11 -10.53
CA ILE A 301 4.08 -10.42 -9.36
C ILE A 301 5.48 -10.81 -9.81
N HIS A 302 5.58 -11.66 -10.83
CA HIS A 302 6.86 -12.04 -11.44
C HIS A 302 7.64 -10.82 -11.96
N LEU A 303 6.97 -9.91 -12.69
CA LEU A 303 7.58 -8.66 -13.16
C LEU A 303 8.01 -7.75 -12.01
N LEU A 304 7.21 -7.64 -10.94
CA LEU A 304 7.57 -6.85 -9.76
C LEU A 304 8.79 -7.41 -9.04
N TYR A 305 8.89 -8.73 -8.91
CA TYR A 305 10.07 -9.37 -8.32
C TYR A 305 11.32 -9.11 -9.17
N ARG A 306 11.21 -9.23 -10.50
CA ARG A 306 12.32 -8.86 -11.40
C ARG A 306 12.70 -7.39 -11.29
N ALA A 307 11.72 -6.49 -11.18
CA ALA A 307 11.98 -5.06 -10.96
C ALA A 307 12.70 -4.81 -9.62
N MET A 308 12.37 -5.55 -8.56
CA MET A 308 13.13 -5.49 -7.30
C MET A 308 14.58 -5.92 -7.50
N GLN A 309 14.83 -7.01 -8.22
CA GLN A 309 16.19 -7.48 -8.48
C GLN A 309 17.01 -6.43 -9.25
N ILE A 310 16.40 -5.75 -10.23
CA ILE A 310 17.01 -4.61 -10.93
C ILE A 310 17.32 -3.49 -9.93
N PHE A 311 16.37 -3.11 -9.07
CA PHE A 311 16.56 -2.04 -8.08
C PHE A 311 17.69 -2.34 -7.08
N LEU A 312 17.77 -3.58 -6.58
CA LEU A 312 18.84 -3.99 -5.67
C LEU A 312 20.21 -3.96 -6.36
N ALA A 313 20.27 -4.25 -7.67
CA ALA A 313 21.52 -4.23 -8.44
C ALA A 313 21.94 -2.82 -8.87
N GLU A 314 21.00 -1.96 -9.28
CA GLU A 314 21.27 -0.59 -9.75
C GLU A 314 21.48 0.40 -8.59
N GLY A 315 20.94 0.09 -7.41
CA GLY A 315 20.99 0.95 -6.23
C GLY A 315 19.85 1.98 -6.18
N GLU A 316 19.82 2.75 -5.09
CA GLU A 316 18.81 3.78 -4.87
C GLU A 316 19.33 5.17 -5.27
N ARG A 317 18.73 5.76 -6.30
CA ARG A 317 18.94 7.16 -6.66
C ARG A 317 17.68 7.98 -6.46
N GLN A 318 17.78 9.00 -5.61
CA GLN A 318 16.70 9.94 -5.32
C GLN A 318 16.77 11.14 -6.26
N LEU A 319 15.64 11.50 -6.89
CA LEU A 319 15.48 12.67 -7.74
C LEU A 319 14.81 13.80 -6.95
N ARG A 320 15.59 14.80 -6.60
CA ARG A 320 15.13 16.04 -5.94
C ARG A 320 14.78 17.09 -6.98
N PRO A 321 14.03 18.15 -6.62
CA PRO A 321 13.73 19.25 -7.53
C PRO A 321 14.96 19.80 -8.25
N ALA A 322 16.08 19.97 -7.55
CA ALA A 322 17.34 20.48 -8.13
C ALA A 322 17.99 19.54 -9.15
N ASP A 323 17.73 18.23 -9.07
CA ASP A 323 18.27 17.24 -10.00
C ASP A 323 17.55 17.24 -11.36
N ILE A 324 16.37 17.84 -11.39
CA ILE A 324 15.47 17.86 -12.56
C ILE A 324 15.64 19.22 -13.23
N ARG A 325 16.59 19.31 -14.17
CA ARG A 325 16.79 20.55 -14.94
C ARG A 325 15.55 20.83 -15.80
N GLN A 326 14.96 22.02 -15.64
CA GLN A 326 14.06 22.59 -16.65
C GLN A 326 14.86 22.65 -17.96
N ARG A 327 14.39 21.93 -18.99
CA ARG A 327 14.92 22.09 -20.35
C ARG A 327 14.11 23.13 -21.08
#